data_AF-A0A352RIN5-F1
#
_entry.id   AF-A0A352RIN5-F1
#
_cell.length_a   1.000
_cell.length_b   1.000
_cell.length_c   1.000
_cell.angle_alpha   90.00
_cell.angle_beta   90.00
_cell.angle_gamma   90.00
#
_symmetry.space_group_name_H-M   'P 1'
#
loop_
_entity.id
_entity.type
_entity.pdbx_description
1 polymer ?
#
loop_
_entity_poly.entity_id
_entity_poly.type
_entity_poly.pdbx_seq_one_letter_code
_entity_poly.pdbx_strand_id
1 'polypeptide(L)'
;HGDAQLSSFQQTVELMQLSEPPTAIVFQTEAAAGILQALLQLQLQVGKDIALIGYDDLEIAKTNIPPLTTMRPPARNAGEQ
;
A
#
# COMPACT_ATOMS: atom_id res chain seq x y z
N HIS A 1 2.48 -15.03 9.17
CA HIS A 1 1.92 -14.29 8.01
C HIS A 1 0.71 -13.40 8.36
N GLY A 2 0.03 -13.56 9.51
CA GLY A 2 -1.07 -12.66 9.90
C GLY A 2 -0.63 -11.30 10.49
N ASP A 3 0.56 -11.23 11.08
CA ASP A 3 1.01 -10.04 11.82
C ASP A 3 1.26 -8.83 10.92
N ALA A 4 1.74 -9.05 9.69
CA ALA A 4 2.03 -7.98 8.74
C ALA A 4 0.75 -7.24 8.26
N GLN A 5 -0.35 -7.98 8.11
CA GLN A 5 -1.64 -7.40 7.70
C GLN A 5 -2.24 -6.56 8.83
N LEU A 6 -2.22 -7.06 10.07
CA LEU A 6 -2.72 -6.31 11.22
C LEU A 6 -1.86 -5.05 11.48
N SER A 7 -0.54 -5.16 11.32
CA SER A 7 0.37 -4.03 11.48
C SER A 7 0.13 -2.94 10.45
N SER A 8 -0.02 -3.29 9.17
CA SER A 8 -0.27 -2.31 8.11
C SER A 8 -1.64 -1.65 8.22
N PHE A 9 -2.66 -2.36 8.69
CA PHE A 9 -3.96 -1.78 9.03
C PHE A 9 -3.82 -0.70 10.12
N GLN A 10 -3.22 -1.06 11.25
CA GLN A 10 -3.07 -0.16 12.41
C GLN A 10 -2.28 1.11 12.02
N GLN A 11 -1.15 0.93 11.34
CA GLN A 11 -0.31 2.05 10.89
C GLN A 11 -1.07 2.98 9.94
N THR A 12 -1.91 2.43 9.05
CA THR A 12 -2.71 3.26 8.13
C THR A 12 -3.74 4.09 8.89
N VAL A 13 -4.40 3.51 9.89
CA VAL A 13 -5.36 4.24 10.73
C VAL A 13 -4.67 5.40 11.46
N GLU A 14 -3.52 5.13 12.08
CA GLU A 14 -2.73 6.16 12.79
C GLU A 14 -2.26 7.27 11.83
N LEU A 15 -1.81 6.90 10.64
CA LEU A 15 -1.34 7.84 9.62
C LEU A 15 -2.45 8.77 9.12
N MET A 16 -3.68 8.26 8.97
CA MET A 16 -4.83 9.07 8.54
C MET A 16 -5.45 9.92 9.67
N GLN A 17 -4.99 9.74 10.91
CA GLN A 17 -5.40 10.56 12.07
C GLN A 17 -4.45 11.72 12.36
N LEU A 18 -3.37 11.89 11.58
CA LEU A 18 -2.51 13.06 11.69
C LEU A 18 -3.29 14.35 11.43
N SER A 19 -2.81 15.47 12.00
CA SER A 19 -3.40 16.80 11.76
C SER A 19 -3.44 17.15 10.27
N GLU A 20 -2.43 16.68 9.53
CA GLU A 20 -2.34 16.76 8.07
C GLU A 20 -2.12 15.33 7.53
N PRO A 21 -3.19 14.59 7.21
CA PRO A 21 -3.05 13.23 6.71
C PRO A 21 -2.47 13.24 5.29
N PRO A 22 -1.72 12.20 4.89
CA PRO A 22 -1.12 12.14 3.57
C PRO A 22 -2.17 11.94 2.48
N THR A 23 -1.90 12.47 1.30
CA THR A 23 -2.71 12.26 0.09
C THR A 23 -2.24 11.04 -0.72
N ALA A 24 -1.12 10.42 -0.34
CA ALA A 24 -0.59 9.22 -0.97
C ALA A 24 0.18 8.32 0.01
N ILE A 25 0.08 7.01 -0.15
CA ILE A 25 0.87 6.01 0.60
C ILE A 25 1.67 5.17 -0.39
N VAL A 26 2.98 5.08 -0.15
CA VAL A 26 3.88 4.13 -0.80
C VAL A 26 4.11 2.96 0.16
N PHE A 27 3.89 1.73 -0.30
CA PHE A 27 3.90 0.56 0.58
C PHE A 27 4.42 -0.70 -0.11
N GLN A 28 4.93 -1.65 0.67
CA GLN A 28 5.28 -2.99 0.18
C GLN A 28 4.02 -3.74 -0.23
N THR A 29 4.01 -4.42 -1.38
CA THR A 29 2.78 -5.06 -1.90
C THR A 29 2.10 -6.03 -0.91
N GLU A 30 2.86 -6.69 -0.03
CA GLU A 30 2.36 -7.55 1.05
C GLU A 30 1.51 -6.83 2.11
N ALA A 31 1.65 -5.51 2.26
CA ALA A 31 0.86 -4.67 3.17
C ALA A 31 -0.49 -4.21 2.56
N ALA A 32 -0.73 -4.50 1.27
CA ALA A 32 -1.91 -4.01 0.54
C ALA A 32 -3.23 -4.30 1.27
N ALA A 33 -3.40 -5.53 1.75
CA ALA A 33 -4.65 -5.98 2.34
C ALA A 33 -5.00 -5.21 3.63
N GLY A 34 -4.01 -4.93 4.49
CA GLY A 34 -4.21 -4.16 5.72
C GLY A 34 -4.54 -2.69 5.43
N ILE A 35 -3.82 -2.09 4.49
CA ILE A 35 -4.04 -0.70 4.06
C ILE A 35 -5.43 -0.53 3.46
N LEU A 36 -5.83 -1.39 2.52
CA LEU A 36 -7.15 -1.32 1.89
C LEU A 36 -8.28 -1.48 2.90
N GLN A 37 -8.12 -2.39 3.87
CA GLN A 37 -9.09 -2.58 4.94
C GLN A 37 -9.22 -1.34 5.85
N ALA A 38 -8.10 -0.69 6.18
CA ALA A 38 -8.10 0.52 6.99
C ALA A 38 -8.81 1.69 6.28
N LEU A 39 -8.49 1.90 4.99
CA LEU A 39 -9.11 2.94 4.19
C LEU A 39 -10.62 2.70 4.02
N LEU A 40 -11.04 1.45 3.84
CA LEU A 40 -12.45 1.08 3.79
C LEU A 40 -13.17 1.43 5.10
N GLN A 41 -12.57 1.12 6.25
CA GLN A 41 -13.13 1.45 7.56
C GLN A 41 -13.23 2.97 7.79
N LEU A 42 -12.27 3.73 7.26
CA LEU A 42 -12.25 5.19 7.30
C LEU A 42 -13.14 5.84 6.23
N GLN A 43 -13.82 5.04 5.39
CA GLN A 43 -14.66 5.50 4.28
C GLN A 43 -13.92 6.36 3.24
N LEU A 44 -12.62 6.13 3.08
CA LEU A 44 -11.77 6.83 2.12
C LEU A 44 -11.66 6.05 0.80
N GLN A 45 -11.78 6.75 -0.32
CA GLN A 45 -11.73 6.18 -1.65
C GLN A 45 -10.32 6.25 -2.24
N VAL A 46 -9.74 5.09 -2.53
CA VAL A 46 -8.45 5.01 -3.26
C VAL A 46 -8.60 5.62 -4.66
N GLY A 47 -7.65 6.48 -5.02
CA GLY A 47 -7.63 7.21 -6.29
C GLY A 47 -8.43 8.52 -6.30
N LYS A 48 -9.25 8.78 -5.27
CA LYS A 48 -9.98 10.05 -5.11
C LYS A 48 -9.52 10.82 -3.88
N ASP A 49 -9.58 10.17 -2.72
CA ASP A 49 -9.21 10.78 -1.44
C ASP A 49 -7.75 10.50 -1.09
N ILE A 50 -7.22 9.35 -1.54
CA ILE A 50 -5.84 8.94 -1.29
C ILE A 50 -5.28 8.09 -2.42
N ALA A 51 -4.04 8.35 -2.83
CA ALA A 51 -3.32 7.53 -3.81
C ALA A 51 -2.60 6.36 -3.12
N LEU A 52 -2.61 5.18 -3.74
CA LEU A 52 -1.89 4.00 -3.28
C LEU A 52 -0.87 3.57 -4.33
N ILE A 53 0.40 3.49 -3.92
CA ILE A 53 1.51 3.09 -4.77
C ILE A 53 2.20 1.88 -4.14
N GLY A 54 2.04 0.71 -4.77
CA GLY A 54 2.70 -0.52 -4.34
C GLY A 54 4.16 -0.59 -4.82
N TYR A 55 5.06 -1.06 -3.97
CA TYR A 55 6.44 -1.36 -4.31
C TYR A 55 6.63 -2.88 -4.40
N ASP A 56 7.51 -3.33 -5.30
CA ASP A 56 7.93 -4.73 -5.55
C ASP A 56 7.09 -5.59 -6.51
N ASP A 57 6.20 -4.97 -7.29
CA ASP A 57 5.52 -5.51 -8.49
C ASP A 57 5.23 -7.02 -8.49
N LEU A 58 4.44 -7.49 -7.51
CA LEU A 58 3.90 -8.84 -7.51
C LEU A 58 2.61 -8.89 -8.36
N GLU A 59 2.37 -10.00 -9.07
CA GLU A 59 1.17 -10.21 -9.92
C GLU A 59 -0.16 -9.88 -9.21
N ILE A 60 -0.19 -9.95 -7.87
CA ILE A 60 -1.33 -9.59 -7.02
C ILE A 60 -1.78 -8.13 -7.12
N ALA A 61 -0.91 -7.20 -7.57
CA ALA A 61 -1.30 -5.81 -7.80
C ALA A 61 -2.35 -5.66 -8.91
N LYS A 62 -2.35 -6.59 -9.88
CA LYS A 62 -3.31 -6.61 -11.00
C LYS A 62 -4.65 -7.26 -10.63
N THR A 63 -4.71 -8.04 -9.55
CA THR A 63 -5.92 -8.75 -9.11
C THR A 63 -6.67 -8.04 -8.00
N ASN A 64 -6.12 -6.97 -7.43
CA ASN A 64 -6.80 -6.15 -6.43
C ASN A 64 -7.89 -5.27 -7.06
N ILE A 65 -8.96 -5.02 -6.29
CA ILE A 65 -10.02 -4.09 -6.66
C ILE A 65 -9.99 -2.94 -5.65
N PRO A 66 -9.57 -1.71 -6.04
CA PRO A 66 -9.12 -1.31 -7.38
C PRO A 66 -7.69 -1.82 -7.73
N PRO A 67 -7.33 -1.86 -9.03
CA PRO A 67 -5.98 -2.21 -9.46
C PRO A 67 -4.98 -1.18 -8.92
N LEU A 68 -3.86 -1.67 -8.37
CA LEU A 68 -2.86 -0.82 -7.73
C LEU A 68 -1.83 -0.32 -8.76
N THR A 69 -1.42 0.95 -8.65
CA THR A 69 -0.27 1.46 -9.39
C THR A 69 1.00 0.95 -8.72
N THR A 70 1.86 0.23 -9.43
CA THR A 70 3.13 -0.28 -8.90
C THR A 70 4.33 0.38 -9.56
N MET A 71 5.40 0.55 -8.78
CA MET A 71 6.71 0.90 -9.31
C MET A 71 7.61 -0.34 -9.24
N ARG A 72 8.05 -0.85 -10.39
CA ARG A 72 9.06 -1.89 -10.47
C ARG A 72 10.44 -1.22 -10.49
N PRO A 73 11.24 -1.30 -9.42
CA PRO A 73 12.62 -0.83 -9.50
C PRO A 73 13.36 -1.63 -10.59
N PRO A 74 14.25 -1.01 -11.40
CA PRO A 74 15.08 -1.76 -12.32
C PRO A 74 15.81 -2.85 -11.53
N ALA A 75 15.80 -4.08 -12.06
CA ALA A 75 16.45 -5.21 -11.43
C ALA A 75 17.86 -4.79 -11.02
N ARG A 76 18.12 -4.76 -9.72
CA ARG A 76 19.47 -4.56 -9.23
C ARG A 76 20.25 -5.73 -9.80
N ASN A 77 21.23 -5.47 -10.67
CA ASN A 77 22.29 -6.43 -10.97
C ASN A 77 23.05 -6.67 -9.65
N ALA A 78 22.44 -7.44 -8.75
CA ALA A 78 23.07 -7.95 -7.56
C ALA A 78 23.90 -9.16 -8.00
N GLY A 79 25.08 -8.89 -8.56
CA GLY A 79 25.99 -9.95 -8.97
C GLY A 79 27.09 -9.60 -9.96
N GLU A 80 27.58 -8.36 -10.05
CA GLU A 80 28.88 -8.08 -10.71
C GLU A 80 29.59 -6.91 -10.00
N GLN A 81 30.20 -7.19 -8.85
CA GLN A 81 31.42 -6.53 -8.34
C GLN A 81 32.24 -7.58 -7.61
#